data_AF-A0A8J8JR07-F1
#
_entry.id   AF-A0A8J8JR07-F1
#
_cell.length_a   1.000
_cell.length_b   1.000
_cell.length_c   1.000
_cell.angle_alpha   90.00
_cell.angle_beta   90.00
_cell.angle_gamma   90.00
#
_symmetry.space_group_name_H-M   'P 1'
#
loop_
_entity.id
_entity.type
_entity.pdbx_description
1 polymer ?
#
loop_
_entity_poly.entity_id
_entity_poly.type
_entity_poly.pdbx_seq_one_letter_code
_entity_poly.pdbx_strand_id
1 'polypeptide(L)'
;MEKNMKKKTMTLILIAVAITVALVCIAGVIIKSPEPPPITSPSVTPTPSAAVPPEMDKRIEPKFEDVEIKLNESVLVKGNLIKLISIEEEKGIVKIEVQNETTGEPMVVPFDFVKGGLSFKYKNILIFPVKVEDNRVTFVIAEM
;
A
#
# COMPACT_ATOMS: atom_id res chain seq x y z
N MET A 1 47.36 15.64 -22.70
CA MET A 1 46.40 15.05 -21.74
C MET A 1 46.00 15.98 -20.59
N GLU A 2 46.55 17.19 -20.47
CA GLU A 2 46.34 18.07 -19.30
C GLU A 2 45.01 18.84 -19.28
N LYS A 3 44.44 19.16 -20.45
CA LYS A 3 43.23 20.01 -20.59
C LYS A 3 41.94 19.33 -20.10
N ASN A 4 41.90 17.99 -20.10
CA ASN A 4 40.72 17.20 -19.73
C ASN A 4 40.60 16.94 -18.22
N MET A 5 41.70 17.08 -17.46
CA MET A 5 41.68 16.89 -16.00
C MET A 5 41.16 18.15 -15.28
N LYS A 6 41.59 19.34 -15.72
CA LYS A 6 41.12 20.63 -15.16
C LYS A 6 39.61 20.82 -15.25
N LYS A 7 38.97 20.42 -16.35
CA LYS A 7 37.50 20.53 -16.52
C LYS A 7 36.74 19.63 -15.55
N LYS A 8 37.16 18.36 -15.40
CA LYS A 8 36.50 17.41 -14.51
C LYS A 8 36.59 17.83 -13.04
N THR A 9 37.75 18.36 -12.63
CA THR A 9 37.94 18.85 -11.25
C THR A 9 37.06 20.08 -10.95
N MET A 10 36.93 21.02 -11.88
CA MET A 10 36.11 22.22 -11.67
C MET A 10 34.61 21.90 -11.61
N THR A 11 34.14 20.94 -12.41
CA THR A 11 32.74 20.45 -12.37
C THR A 11 32.41 19.76 -11.05
N LEU A 12 33.33 18.94 -10.51
CA LEU A 12 33.13 18.28 -9.21
C LEU A 12 33.08 19.27 -8.05
N ILE A 13 33.91 20.33 -8.07
CA ILE A 13 33.90 21.38 -7.04
C ILE A 13 32.59 22.17 -7.07
N LEU A 14 32.07 22.50 -8.25
CA LEU A 14 30.78 23.21 -8.39
C LEU A 14 29.59 22.39 -7.86
N ILE A 15 29.59 21.06 -8.10
CA ILE A 15 28.56 20.17 -7.58
C ILE A 15 28.64 20.07 -6.06
N ALA A 16 29.86 19.97 -5.49
CA ALA A 16 30.05 19.93 -4.05
C ALA A 16 29.56 21.23 -3.37
N VAL A 17 29.90 22.40 -3.90
CA VAL A 17 29.47 23.70 -3.35
C VAL A 17 27.94 23.87 -3.40
N ALA A 18 27.29 23.42 -4.47
CA ALA A 18 25.83 23.49 -4.58
C ALA A 18 25.11 22.64 -3.51
N ILE A 19 25.66 21.46 -3.20
CA ILE A 19 25.11 20.58 -2.15
C ILE A 19 25.28 21.21 -0.76
N THR A 20 26.41 21.86 -0.49
CA THR A 20 26.65 22.51 0.81
C THR A 20 25.74 23.72 1.03
N VAL A 21 25.46 24.51 -0.02
CA VAL A 21 24.55 25.68 0.08
C VAL A 21 23.10 25.23 0.30
N ALA A 22 22.66 24.14 -0.32
CA ALA A 22 21.30 23.62 -0.16
C ALA A 22 21.00 23.12 1.28
N LEU A 23 22.00 22.58 1.97
CA LEU A 23 21.86 22.08 3.35
C LEU A 23 21.75 23.21 4.40
N VAL A 24 22.35 24.38 4.15
CA VAL A 24 22.32 25.53 5.08
C VAL A 24 20.94 26.21 5.10
N CYS A 25 20.12 26.06 4.05
CA CYS A 25 18.80 26.69 3.97
C CYS A 25 17.72 26.02 4.84
N ILE A 26 17.93 24.81 5.36
CA ILE A 26 16.89 24.05 6.08
C ILE A 26 16.93 24.30 7.61
N ALA A 27 18.02 24.85 8.14
CA ALA A 27 18.20 25.02 9.59
C ALA A 27 17.62 26.34 10.17
N GLY A 28 16.95 27.16 9.36
CA GLY A 28 16.67 28.56 9.68
C GLY A 28 15.21 28.98 9.78
N VAL A 29 14.29 28.17 10.28
CA VAL A 29 12.91 28.63 10.58
C VAL A 29 12.37 28.00 11.87
N ILE A 30 12.74 28.55 13.02
CA ILE A 30 11.96 28.43 14.26
C ILE A 30 11.32 29.80 14.51
N ILE A 31 10.12 29.99 13.98
CA ILE A 31 9.27 31.13 14.35
C ILE A 31 8.48 30.69 15.58
N LYS A 32 8.83 31.25 16.74
CA LYS A 32 8.00 31.20 17.94
C LYS A 32 6.62 31.77 17.59
N SER A 33 5.58 30.96 17.75
CA SER A 33 4.19 31.41 17.68
C SER A 33 3.93 32.41 18.80
N PRO A 34 3.38 33.61 18.53
CA PRO A 34 2.89 34.49 19.58
C PRO A 34 1.59 33.90 20.14
N GLU A 35 1.50 33.87 21.46
CA GLU A 35 0.34 33.40 22.23
C GLU A 35 -0.90 34.28 21.90
N PRO A 36 -2.08 33.70 21.61
CA PRO A 36 -3.28 34.49 21.41
C PRO A 36 -3.79 35.04 22.76
N PRO A 37 -4.37 36.25 22.79
CA PRO A 37 -4.91 36.81 24.03
C PRO A 37 -6.12 35.99 24.53
N PRO A 38 -6.39 35.97 25.84
CA PRO A 38 -7.49 35.18 26.40
C PRO A 38 -8.83 35.76 25.95
N ILE A 39 -9.56 34.99 25.15
CA ILE A 39 -10.92 35.33 24.72
C ILE A 39 -11.86 35.05 25.90
N THR A 40 -12.49 36.10 26.42
CA THR A 40 -13.54 36.03 27.43
C THR A 40 -14.76 35.31 26.84
N SER A 41 -15.10 34.14 27.37
CA SER A 41 -16.27 33.36 26.93
C SER A 41 -17.58 34.07 27.30
N PRO A 42 -18.51 34.34 26.37
CA PRO A 42 -19.87 34.64 26.78
C PRO A 42 -20.56 33.34 27.21
N SER A 43 -21.11 33.36 28.41
CA SER A 43 -21.97 32.32 28.97
C SER A 43 -23.19 32.13 28.07
N VAL A 44 -23.33 30.94 27.47
CA VAL A 44 -24.54 30.53 26.74
C VAL A 44 -25.29 29.52 27.59
N THR A 45 -26.45 29.95 28.09
CA THR A 45 -27.47 29.15 28.77
C THR A 45 -27.86 27.94 27.90
N PRO A 46 -27.97 26.71 28.43
CA PRO A 46 -28.36 25.56 27.62
C PRO A 46 -29.87 25.60 27.34
N THR A 47 -30.25 25.64 26.07
CA THR A 47 -31.58 25.22 25.59
C THR A 47 -31.48 23.75 25.19
N PRO A 48 -32.41 22.86 25.58
CA PRO A 48 -32.34 21.46 25.18
C PRO A 48 -32.88 21.34 23.75
N SER A 49 -31.98 21.34 22.77
CA SER A 49 -32.32 20.93 21.41
C SER A 49 -31.94 19.46 21.27
N ALA A 50 -32.95 18.60 21.15
CA ALA A 50 -32.77 17.17 20.90
C ALA A 50 -32.17 16.95 19.51
N ALA A 51 -30.84 16.94 19.43
CA ALA A 51 -30.13 16.47 18.24
C ALA A 51 -29.94 14.97 18.37
N VAL A 52 -30.82 14.19 17.73
CA VAL A 52 -30.50 12.79 17.40
C VAL A 52 -29.31 12.86 16.44
N PRO A 53 -28.14 12.31 16.79
CA PRO A 53 -27.01 12.30 15.85
C PRO A 53 -27.40 11.52 14.60
N PRO A 54 -26.98 11.96 13.39
CA PRO A 54 -27.20 11.17 12.19
C PRO A 54 -26.63 9.77 12.43
N GLU A 55 -27.42 8.74 12.11
CA GLU A 55 -26.95 7.35 12.16
C GLU A 55 -25.62 7.29 11.39
N MET A 56 -24.52 7.09 12.12
CA MET A 56 -23.23 6.87 11.51
C MET A 56 -23.38 5.68 10.56
N ASP A 57 -23.11 5.93 9.27
CA ASP A 57 -23.02 4.91 8.23
C ASP A 57 -22.35 3.67 8.84
N LYS A 58 -23.09 2.56 8.87
CA LYS A 58 -22.55 1.27 9.33
C LYS A 58 -21.33 0.97 8.48
N ARG A 59 -20.14 1.17 9.05
CA ARG A 59 -18.87 0.83 8.42
C ARG A 59 -18.92 -0.67 8.14
N ILE A 60 -19.09 -1.04 6.88
CA ILE A 60 -19.03 -2.45 6.47
C ILE A 60 -17.57 -2.86 6.65
N GLU A 61 -17.30 -3.61 7.71
CA GLU A 61 -15.97 -4.17 7.92
C GLU A 61 -15.70 -5.20 6.80
N PRO A 62 -14.56 -5.11 6.10
CA PRO A 62 -14.21 -6.10 5.10
C PRO A 62 -14.11 -7.47 5.78
N LYS A 63 -14.77 -8.48 5.22
CA LYS A 63 -14.64 -9.86 5.67
C LYS A 63 -13.41 -10.47 5.01
N PHE A 64 -12.45 -10.87 5.82
CA PHE A 64 -11.22 -11.55 5.39
C PHE A 64 -11.35 -13.06 5.62
N GLU A 65 -10.80 -13.85 4.70
CA GLU A 65 -10.75 -15.31 4.76
C GLU A 65 -9.33 -15.79 4.45
N ASP A 66 -8.77 -16.63 5.33
CA ASP A 66 -7.46 -17.26 5.13
C ASP A 66 -7.64 -18.56 4.37
N VAL A 67 -6.92 -18.71 3.25
CA VAL A 67 -7.09 -19.83 2.33
C VAL A 67 -5.73 -20.40 1.96
N GLU A 68 -5.47 -21.63 2.40
CA GLU A 68 -4.31 -22.40 1.97
C GLU A 68 -4.64 -23.18 0.70
N ILE A 69 -3.81 -23.05 -0.34
CA ILE A 69 -3.96 -23.77 -1.60
C ILE A 69 -2.64 -24.49 -1.89
N LYS A 70 -2.70 -25.78 -2.21
CA LYS A 70 -1.52 -26.53 -2.67
C LYS A 70 -1.35 -26.39 -4.17
N LEU A 71 -0.12 -26.61 -4.64
CA LEU A 71 0.20 -26.53 -6.06
C LEU A 71 -0.71 -27.46 -6.88
N ASN A 72 -1.29 -26.91 -7.96
CA ASN A 72 -2.28 -27.53 -8.84
C ASN A 72 -3.67 -27.76 -8.24
N GLU A 73 -3.90 -27.42 -6.97
CA GLU A 73 -5.24 -27.40 -6.37
C GLU A 73 -5.95 -26.08 -6.65
N SER A 74 -7.28 -26.11 -6.49
CA SER A 74 -8.15 -24.96 -6.65
C SER A 74 -9.18 -24.89 -5.54
N VAL A 75 -9.60 -23.68 -5.21
CA VAL A 75 -10.58 -23.39 -4.16
C VAL A 75 -11.60 -22.40 -4.67
N LEU A 76 -12.87 -22.60 -4.32
CA LEU A 76 -13.96 -21.68 -4.64
C LEU A 76 -14.17 -20.73 -3.46
N VAL A 77 -13.90 -19.45 -3.67
CA VAL A 77 -14.01 -18.41 -2.63
C VAL A 77 -14.81 -17.25 -3.20
N LYS A 78 -15.94 -16.94 -2.56
CA LYS A 78 -16.81 -15.80 -2.95
C LYS A 78 -17.22 -15.81 -4.44
N GLY A 79 -17.49 -16.98 -5.02
CA GLY A 79 -17.86 -17.14 -6.43
C GLY A 79 -16.71 -17.02 -7.43
N ASN A 80 -15.46 -17.05 -6.94
CA ASN A 80 -14.26 -17.07 -7.77
C ASN A 80 -13.47 -18.36 -7.49
N LEU A 81 -13.17 -19.11 -8.54
CA LEU A 81 -12.27 -20.25 -8.51
C LEU A 81 -10.83 -19.73 -8.57
N ILE A 82 -10.03 -20.05 -7.56
CA ILE A 82 -8.64 -19.65 -7.47
C ILE A 82 -7.81 -20.93 -7.50
N LYS A 83 -6.87 -21.02 -8.45
CA LYS A 83 -5.99 -22.17 -8.62
C LYS A 83 -4.55 -21.73 -8.48
N LEU A 84 -3.78 -22.47 -7.69
CA LEU A 84 -2.34 -22.26 -7.58
C LEU A 84 -1.63 -23.01 -8.71
N ILE A 85 -0.95 -22.30 -9.60
CA ILE A 85 -0.37 -22.91 -10.82
C ILE A 85 1.16 -23.02 -10.78
N SER A 86 1.87 -22.15 -10.07
CA SER A 86 3.32 -22.29 -9.88
C SER A 86 3.85 -21.53 -8.67
N ILE A 87 4.90 -22.06 -8.06
CA ILE A 87 5.72 -21.40 -7.05
C ILE A 87 7.16 -21.39 -7.59
N GLU A 88 7.71 -20.22 -7.84
CA GLU A 88 9.11 -20.00 -8.23
C GLU A 88 9.83 -19.31 -7.06
N GLU A 89 10.12 -20.07 -5.99
CA GLU A 89 10.66 -19.54 -4.72
C GLU A 89 11.96 -18.75 -4.91
N GLU A 90 12.90 -19.26 -5.70
CA GLU A 90 14.19 -18.61 -5.97
C GLU A 90 14.03 -17.21 -6.59
N LYS A 91 12.92 -16.98 -7.30
CA LYS A 91 12.61 -15.69 -7.92
C LYS A 91 11.65 -14.86 -7.08
N GLY A 92 11.13 -15.41 -5.98
CA GLY A 92 10.06 -14.81 -5.20
C GLY A 92 8.81 -14.56 -6.06
N ILE A 93 8.44 -15.51 -6.93
CA ILE A 93 7.24 -15.39 -7.78
C ILE A 93 6.26 -16.53 -7.47
N VAL A 94 5.01 -16.16 -7.18
CA VAL A 94 3.88 -17.11 -7.12
C VAL A 94 2.93 -16.77 -8.25
N LYS A 95 2.49 -17.76 -9.03
CA LYS A 95 1.46 -17.56 -10.05
C LYS A 95 0.18 -18.28 -9.66
N ILE A 96 -0.92 -17.56 -9.75
CA ILE A 96 -2.27 -18.11 -9.61
C ILE A 96 -3.04 -17.92 -10.91
N GLU A 97 -4.04 -18.76 -11.09
CA GLU A 97 -5.11 -18.58 -12.06
C GLU A 97 -6.39 -18.24 -11.30
N VAL A 98 -7.05 -17.15 -11.66
CA VAL A 98 -8.31 -16.71 -11.07
C VAL A 98 -9.38 -16.75 -12.15
N GLN A 99 -10.43 -17.52 -11.92
CA GLN A 99 -11.57 -17.63 -12.81
C GLN A 99 -12.84 -17.28 -12.05
N ASN A 100 -13.64 -16.37 -12.60
CA ASN A 100 -14.99 -16.13 -12.09
C ASN A 100 -15.95 -17.11 -12.73
N GLU A 101 -16.80 -17.76 -11.95
CA GLU A 101 -17.77 -18.72 -12.50
C GLU A 101 -18.78 -18.04 -13.45
N THR A 102 -19.09 -16.76 -13.24
CA THR A 102 -20.08 -16.02 -14.04
C THR A 102 -19.52 -15.47 -15.35
N THR A 103 -18.24 -15.09 -15.41
CA THR A 103 -17.63 -14.55 -16.65
C THR A 103 -16.71 -15.53 -17.37
N GLY A 104 -16.33 -16.65 -16.75
CA GLY A 104 -15.71 -17.80 -17.39
C GLY A 104 -14.27 -17.64 -17.87
N GLU A 105 -13.75 -16.42 -18.09
CA GLU A 105 -12.36 -16.24 -18.54
C GLU A 105 -11.36 -16.29 -17.37
N PRO A 106 -10.41 -17.26 -17.38
CA PRO A 106 -9.35 -17.34 -16.39
C PRO A 106 -8.28 -16.26 -16.63
N MET A 107 -7.79 -15.66 -15.55
CA MET A 107 -6.69 -14.71 -15.57
C MET A 107 -5.50 -15.26 -14.79
N VAL A 108 -4.33 -15.30 -15.43
CA VAL A 108 -3.07 -15.66 -14.77
C VAL A 108 -2.43 -14.44 -14.15
N VAL A 109 -2.14 -14.52 -12.85
CA VAL A 109 -1.62 -13.41 -12.06
C VAL A 109 -0.31 -13.82 -11.40
N PRO A 110 0.80 -13.10 -11.69
CA PRO A 110 2.03 -13.25 -10.94
C PRO A 110 2.06 -12.32 -9.73
N PHE A 111 2.30 -12.87 -8.54
CA PHE A 111 2.76 -12.14 -7.37
C PHE A 111 4.28 -12.18 -7.34
N ASP A 112 4.91 -11.01 -7.47
CA ASP A 112 6.36 -10.83 -7.43
C ASP A 112 6.71 -10.14 -6.11
N PHE A 113 7.14 -10.93 -5.12
CA PHE A 113 7.50 -10.44 -3.79
C PHE A 113 8.76 -9.57 -3.81
N VAL A 114 9.64 -9.75 -4.82
CA VAL A 114 10.87 -8.96 -4.98
C VAL A 114 10.56 -7.55 -5.47
N LYS A 115 9.55 -7.40 -6.34
CA LYS A 115 9.15 -6.11 -6.91
C LYS A 115 8.00 -5.43 -6.16
N GLY A 116 7.57 -5.96 -5.01
CA GLY A 116 6.51 -5.37 -4.20
C GLY A 116 5.09 -5.64 -4.72
N GLY A 117 4.89 -6.66 -5.56
CA GLY A 117 3.58 -7.13 -5.99
C GLY A 117 2.88 -7.88 -4.85
N LEU A 118 2.24 -7.14 -3.94
CA LEU A 118 1.71 -7.68 -2.68
C LEU A 118 0.20 -8.00 -2.70
N SER A 119 -0.52 -7.60 -3.75
CA SER A 119 -1.96 -7.82 -3.82
C SER A 119 -2.50 -7.86 -5.25
N PHE A 120 -3.60 -8.57 -5.44
CA PHE A 120 -4.32 -8.63 -6.70
C PHE A 120 -5.80 -8.34 -6.46
N LYS A 121 -6.32 -7.32 -7.15
CA LYS A 121 -7.73 -6.95 -7.13
C LYS A 121 -8.43 -7.54 -8.36
N TYR A 122 -9.52 -8.25 -8.13
CA TYR A 122 -10.36 -8.78 -9.19
C TYR A 122 -11.83 -8.68 -8.82
N LYS A 123 -12.58 -7.85 -9.57
CA LYS A 123 -13.99 -7.52 -9.30
C LYS A 123 -14.21 -7.15 -7.82
N ASN A 124 -14.89 -8.02 -7.08
CA ASN A 124 -15.29 -7.87 -5.68
C ASN A 124 -14.33 -8.55 -4.69
N ILE A 125 -13.19 -9.10 -5.14
CA ILE A 125 -12.21 -9.73 -4.25
C ILE A 125 -10.83 -9.08 -4.34
N LEU A 126 -10.12 -9.11 -3.22
CA LEU A 126 -8.73 -8.70 -3.08
C LEU A 126 -7.94 -9.89 -2.52
N ILE A 127 -6.90 -10.31 -3.21
CA ILE A 127 -6.09 -11.49 -2.88
C ILE A 127 -4.69 -11.04 -2.46
N PHE A 128 -4.25 -11.48 -1.29
CA PHE A 128 -2.91 -11.21 -0.77
C PHE A 128 -2.22 -12.54 -0.44
N PRO A 129 -1.10 -12.88 -1.08
CA PRO A 129 -0.29 -13.99 -0.58
C PRO A 129 0.43 -13.57 0.70
N VAL A 130 0.25 -14.33 1.77
CA VAL A 130 0.83 -14.02 3.09
C VAL A 130 1.91 -15.01 3.53
N LYS A 131 1.87 -16.24 3.03
CA LYS A 131 2.84 -17.27 3.36
C LYS A 131 3.06 -18.19 2.16
N VAL A 132 4.32 -18.44 1.85
CA VAL A 132 4.74 -19.37 0.78
C VAL A 132 5.58 -20.45 1.43
N GLU A 133 5.24 -21.71 1.13
CA GLU A 133 6.02 -22.89 1.47
C GLU A 133 6.17 -23.75 0.21
N ASP A 134 7.08 -24.73 0.22
CA ASP A 134 7.54 -25.51 -0.93
C ASP A 134 6.45 -25.84 -1.98
N ASN A 135 5.27 -26.28 -1.53
CA ASN A 135 4.16 -26.69 -2.41
C ASN A 135 2.81 -26.06 -2.07
N ARG A 136 2.77 -25.03 -1.21
CA ARG A 136 1.52 -24.40 -0.79
C ARG A 136 1.69 -22.91 -0.56
N VAL A 137 0.58 -22.19 -0.75
CA VAL A 137 0.52 -20.76 -0.48
C VAL A 137 -0.72 -20.47 0.34
N THR A 138 -0.55 -19.72 1.41
CA THR A 138 -1.66 -19.14 2.17
C THR A 138 -1.95 -17.76 1.61
N PHE A 139 -3.22 -17.55 1.23
CA PHE A 139 -3.76 -16.28 0.78
C PHE A 139 -4.70 -15.72 1.83
N VAL A 140 -4.66 -14.41 2.05
CA VAL A 140 -5.76 -13.67 2.66
C VAL A 140 -6.63 -13.14 1.52
N ILE A 141 -7.92 -13.44 1.56
CA ILE A 141 -8.89 -12.98 0.56
C ILE A 141 -9.92 -12.09 1.24
N ALA A 142 -10.09 -10.87 0.74
CA ALA A 142 -11.07 -9.91 1.25
C ALA A 142 -12.19 -9.69 0.23
N GLU A 143 -13.43 -9.64 0.71
CA GLU A 143 -14.58 -9.16 -0.06
C GLU A 143 -14.66 -7.63 0.01
N MET A 144 -14.78 -6.97 -1.15
CA MET A 144 -14.86 -5.52 -1.31
C MET A 144 -16.29 -5.04 -1.55
#